data_AF-A0A922NGF1-F1
#
_entry.id   AF-A0A922NGF1-F1
#
_cell.length_a   1.000
_cell.length_b   1.000
_cell.length_c   1.000
_cell.angle_alpha   90.00
_cell.angle_beta   90.00
_cell.angle_gamma   90.00
#
_symmetry.space_group_name_H-M   'P 1'
#
loop_
_entity.id
_entity.type
_entity.pdbx_description
1 polymer ?
#
loop_
_entity_poly.entity_id
_entity_poly.type
_entity_poly.pdbx_seq_one_letter_code
_entity_poly.pdbx_strand_id
1 'polypeptide(L)'
;MATGPPVRQQQSRFMSLPRELRNGIYTYYFQVPGGYAHSPTTNRLRCSKDQPVDLSLIRTCKQIADETRNLPLQVNEIVFKSFHEVSSTSDDNQNMWS
;
A
#
# COMPACT_ATOMS: atom_id res chain seq x y z
N MET A 1 -31.73 -33.97 -15.66
CA MET A 1 -30.79 -32.86 -15.40
C MET A 1 -31.02 -32.40 -13.97
N ALA A 2 -30.17 -32.80 -13.01
CA ALA A 2 -30.36 -32.50 -11.59
C ALA A 2 -29.66 -31.19 -11.23
N THR A 3 -30.43 -30.12 -11.02
CA THR A 3 -29.95 -28.92 -10.34
C THR A 3 -29.81 -29.24 -8.86
N GLY A 4 -28.58 -29.31 -8.37
CA GLY A 4 -28.31 -29.45 -6.93
C GLY A 4 -28.96 -28.31 -6.15
N PRO A 5 -29.22 -28.49 -4.84
CA PRO A 5 -29.80 -27.45 -4.02
C PRO A 5 -28.93 -26.19 -4.09
N PRO A 6 -29.52 -24.98 -4.13
CA PRO A 6 -28.75 -23.75 -4.15
C PRO A 6 -27.79 -23.77 -2.96
N VAL A 7 -26.49 -23.68 -3.23
CA VAL A 7 -25.48 -23.59 -2.18
C VAL A 7 -25.80 -22.33 -1.39
N ARG A 8 -26.30 -22.51 -0.16
CA ARG A 8 -26.39 -21.41 0.81
C ARG A 8 -24.96 -21.00 1.10
N GLN A 9 -24.47 -20.01 0.35
CA GLN A 9 -23.20 -19.36 0.64
C GLN A 9 -23.31 -18.85 2.07
N GLN A 10 -22.57 -19.49 2.97
CA GLN A 10 -22.50 -19.07 4.35
C GLN A 10 -21.95 -17.66 4.35
N GLN A 11 -22.80 -16.68 4.65
CA GLN A 11 -22.39 -15.29 4.70
C GLN A 11 -21.28 -15.19 5.75
N SER A 12 -20.13 -14.66 5.33
CA SER A 12 -19.01 -14.40 6.23
C SER A 12 -19.50 -13.52 7.38
N ARG A 13 -19.15 -13.88 8.63
CA ARG A 13 -19.47 -13.07 9.81
C ARG A 13 -18.91 -11.64 9.70
N PHE A 14 -17.85 -11.47 8.93
CA PHE A 14 -17.29 -10.16 8.62
C PHE A 14 -18.23 -9.34 7.71
N MET A 15 -18.88 -9.99 6.75
CA MET A 15 -19.85 -9.34 5.85
C MET A 15 -21.20 -9.05 6.53
N SER A 16 -21.51 -9.70 7.67
CA SER A 16 -22.68 -9.34 8.49
C SER A 16 -22.49 -8.09 9.35
N LEU A 17 -21.26 -7.58 9.48
CA LEU A 17 -21.00 -6.31 10.19
C LEU A 17 -21.57 -5.14 9.39
N PRO A 18 -22.09 -4.07 10.02
CA PRO A 18 -22.41 -2.81 9.34
C PRO A 18 -21.22 -2.20 8.62
N ARG A 19 -21.48 -1.36 7.62
CA ARG A 19 -20.44 -0.77 6.77
C ARG A 19 -19.45 0.08 7.56
N GLU A 20 -19.92 0.77 8.58
CA GLU A 20 -19.14 1.64 9.46
C GLU A 20 -18.07 0.84 10.21
N LEU A 21 -18.44 -0.33 10.74
CA LEU A 21 -17.50 -1.21 11.44
C LEU A 21 -16.49 -1.82 10.48
N ARG A 22 -16.93 -2.23 9.28
CA ARG A 22 -16.01 -2.71 8.24
C ARG A 22 -15.01 -1.63 7.85
N ASN A 23 -15.46 -0.39 7.65
CA ASN A 23 -14.58 0.75 7.32
C ASN A 23 -13.54 1.03 8.42
N GLY A 24 -13.93 0.92 9.69
CA GLY A 24 -12.98 1.04 10.81
C GLY A 24 -11.89 -0.04 10.76
N ILE A 25 -12.28 -1.29 10.49
CA ILE A 25 -11.34 -2.41 10.34
C ILE A 25 -10.44 -2.22 9.12
N TYR A 26 -10.98 -1.80 7.98
CA TYR A 26 -10.19 -1.52 6.78
C TYR A 26 -9.17 -0.41 7.02
N THR A 27 -9.59 0.67 7.69
CA THR A 27 -8.71 1.80 8.02
C THR A 27 -7.56 1.33 8.89
N TYR A 28 -7.87 0.60 9.97
CA TYR A 28 -6.84 0.05 10.85
C TYR A 28 -5.89 -0.91 10.12
N TYR A 29 -6.41 -1.76 9.23
CA TYR A 29 -5.61 -2.72 8.48
C TYR A 29 -4.65 -2.05 7.49
N PHE A 30 -5.11 -1.02 6.77
CA PHE A 30 -4.29 -0.36 5.74
C PHE A 30 -3.42 0.76 6.28
N GLN A 31 -3.71 1.30 7.47
CA GLN A 31 -2.92 2.36 8.06
C GLN A 31 -1.57 1.82 8.54
N VAL A 32 -0.49 2.37 7.98
CA VAL A 32 0.89 1.97 8.27
C VAL A 32 1.61 3.13 8.97
N PRO A 33 2.26 2.89 10.12
CA PRO A 33 3.10 3.90 10.76
C PRO A 33 4.21 4.39 9.83
N GLY A 34 4.24 5.69 9.56
CA GLY A 34 5.18 6.32 8.62
C GLY A 34 4.78 6.24 7.15
N GLY A 35 3.57 5.75 6.85
CA GLY A 35 2.98 5.80 5.52
C GLY A 35 3.74 5.01 4.45
N TYR A 36 3.63 5.48 3.21
CA TYR A 36 4.25 4.90 2.04
C TYR A 36 5.34 5.84 1.50
N ALA A 37 6.46 5.25 1.08
CA ALA A 37 7.54 5.93 0.40
C ALA A 37 7.76 5.29 -0.98
N HIS A 38 7.94 6.13 -2.00
CA HIS A 38 8.44 5.67 -3.29
C HIS A 38 9.93 5.32 -3.18
N SER A 39 10.28 4.12 -3.64
CA SER A 39 11.65 3.65 -3.77
C SER A 39 12.16 3.96 -5.18
N PRO A 40 13.12 4.90 -5.35
CA PRO A 40 13.65 5.27 -6.65
C PRO A 40 14.25 4.07 -7.39
N THR A 41 14.95 3.20 -6.65
CA THR A 41 15.64 2.01 -7.18
C THR A 41 14.70 0.97 -7.79
N THR A 42 13.51 0.79 -7.20
CA THR A 42 12.55 -0.23 -7.64
C THR A 42 11.36 0.34 -8.39
N ASN A 43 11.24 1.67 -8.43
CA ASN A 43 10.11 2.42 -8.95
C ASN A 43 8.76 1.93 -8.37
N ARG A 44 8.75 1.55 -7.08
CA ARG A 44 7.57 1.02 -6.38
C ARG A 44 7.33 1.77 -5.08
N LEU A 45 6.05 1.88 -4.70
CA LEU A 45 5.64 2.32 -3.38
C LEU A 45 5.89 1.21 -2.36
N ARG A 46 6.51 1.56 -1.24
CA ARG A 46 6.87 0.65 -0.15
C ARG A 46 6.48 1.28 1.16
N CYS A 47 6.14 0.46 2.14
CA CYS A 47 5.91 0.91 3.51
C CYS A 47 7.19 1.47 4.12
N SER A 48 7.04 2.20 5.23
CA SER A 48 8.15 2.54 6.11
C SER A 48 9.01 1.30 6.40
N LYS A 49 10.34 1.47 6.43
CA LYS A 49 11.34 0.40 6.52
C LYS A 49 11.44 -0.53 5.29
N ASP A 50 11.07 -0.04 4.10
CA ASP A 50 11.23 -0.76 2.82
C ASP A 50 10.39 -2.05 2.71
N GLN A 51 9.34 -2.21 3.51
CA GLN A 51 8.46 -3.38 3.40
C GLN A 51 7.46 -3.24 2.24
N PRO A 52 7.04 -4.35 1.59
CA PRO A 52 5.99 -4.29 0.57
C PRO A 52 4.64 -3.86 1.19
N VAL A 53 3.82 -3.19 0.39
CA VAL A 53 2.44 -2.84 0.78
C VAL A 53 1.60 -4.11 0.86
N ASP A 54 0.99 -4.38 2.02
CA ASP A 54 0.10 -5.52 2.19
C ASP A 54 -1.27 -5.25 1.55
N LEU A 55 -1.52 -5.92 0.44
CA LEU A 55 -2.79 -5.86 -0.31
C LEU A 55 -3.56 -7.19 -0.22
N SER A 56 -3.22 -8.07 0.72
CA SER A 56 -3.84 -9.40 0.81
C SER A 56 -5.34 -9.30 1.08
N LEU A 57 -5.78 -8.34 1.91
CA LEU A 57 -7.20 -8.13 2.20
C LEU A 57 -8.03 -7.79 0.95
N ILE A 58 -7.54 -6.90 0.07
CA ILE A 58 -8.20 -6.54 -1.21
C ILE A 58 -8.40 -7.78 -2.09
N ARG A 59 -7.52 -8.77 -2.01
CA ARG A 59 -7.55 -9.96 -2.88
C ARG A 59 -8.46 -11.08 -2.38
N THR A 60 -9.06 -10.94 -1.20
CA THR A 60 -9.90 -11.99 -0.61
C THR A 60 -11.25 -12.16 -1.31
N CYS A 61 -11.96 -11.07 -1.59
CA CYS A 61 -13.24 -11.12 -2.31
C CYS A 61 -13.55 -9.79 -3.02
N LYS A 62 -14.46 -9.86 -4.02
CA LYS A 62 -14.86 -8.70 -4.83
C LYS A 62 -15.44 -7.55 -3.99
N GLN A 63 -16.27 -7.88 -3.00
CA GLN A 63 -16.89 -6.87 -2.14
C GLN A 63 -15.84 -6.06 -1.36
N ILE A 64 -14.87 -6.74 -0.73
CA ILE A 64 -13.79 -6.05 -0.02
C ILE A 64 -12.94 -5.23 -1.00
N ALA A 65 -12.62 -5.79 -2.18
CA ALA A 65 -11.86 -5.07 -3.21
C ALA A 65 -12.54 -3.76 -3.62
N ASP A 66 -13.86 -3.77 -3.80
CA ASP A 66 -14.64 -2.58 -4.16
C ASP A 66 -14.75 -1.59 -2.99
N GLU A 67 -14.95 -2.08 -1.77
CA GLU A 67 -15.06 -1.24 -0.57
C GLU A 67 -13.73 -0.54 -0.21
N THR A 68 -12.58 -1.14 -0.57
CA THR A 68 -11.26 -0.71 -0.11
C THR A 68 -10.33 -0.19 -1.21
N ARG A 69 -10.76 -0.17 -2.48
CA ARG A 69 -9.93 0.16 -3.66
C ARG A 69 -8.99 1.37 -3.48
N ASN A 70 -9.49 2.44 -2.88
CA ASN A 70 -8.74 3.70 -2.73
C ASN A 70 -8.17 3.88 -1.32
N LEU A 71 -8.58 3.04 -0.38
CA LEU A 71 -8.35 3.24 1.05
C LEU A 71 -6.87 3.22 1.43
N PRO A 72 -6.02 2.29 0.91
CA PRO A 72 -4.59 2.28 1.23
C PRO A 72 -3.90 3.60 0.94
N LEU A 73 -4.27 4.25 -0.18
CA LEU A 73 -3.66 5.52 -0.59
C LEU A 73 -4.28 6.74 0.10
N GLN A 74 -5.53 6.64 0.55
CA GLN A 74 -6.23 7.74 1.23
C GLN A 74 -5.85 7.88 2.70
N VAL A 75 -5.58 6.77 3.39
CA VAL A 75 -5.34 6.76 4.84
C VAL A 75 -3.87 6.90 5.21
N ASN A 76 -2.97 6.82 4.24
CA ASN A 76 -1.52 6.90 4.45
C ASN A 76 -0.93 8.14 3.77
N GLU A 77 0.04 8.75 4.44
CA GLU A 77 0.92 9.75 3.83
C GLU A 77 1.80 9.08 2.75
N ILE A 78 1.96 9.74 1.61
CA ILE A 78 2.76 9.25 0.48
C ILE A 78 3.94 10.20 0.26
N VAL A 79 5.14 9.70 0.49
CA VAL A 79 6.39 10.44 0.31
C VAL A 79 7.09 9.99 -0.96
N PHE A 80 7.35 10.92 -1.87
CA PHE A 80 8.14 10.67 -3.06
C PHE A 80 9.60 11.04 -2.82
N LYS A 81 10.51 10.08 -3.03
CA LYS A 81 11.95 10.33 -2.99
C LYS A 81 12.47 10.41 -4.41
N SER A 82 13.29 11.40 -4.72
CA SER A 82 14.02 11.50 -5.98
C SER A 82 15.44 10.94 -5.82
N PHE A 83 16.05 10.52 -6.93
CA PHE A 83 17.49 10.34 -6.95
C PHE A 83 18.13 11.70 -6.78
N HIS A 84 18.91 11.87 -5.71
CA HIS A 84 19.81 12.99 -5.60
C HIS A 84 21.11 12.56 -6.29
N GLU A 85 21.29 12.93 -7.56
CA GLU A 85 22.63 12.93 -8.14
C GLU A 85 23.44 13.96 -7.35
N VAL A 86 24.21 13.50 -6.37
CA VAL A 86 25.36 14.26 -5.92
C VAL A 86 26.33 14.16 -7.07
N SER A 87 26.28 15.14 -7.99
CA SER A 87 27.41 15.42 -8.86
C SER A 87 28.54 15.83 -7.95
N SER A 88 29.32 14.86 -7.48
CA SER A 88 30.65 15.11 -6.95
C SER A 88 31.42 15.72 -8.12
N THR A 89 31.34 17.04 -8.27
CA THR A 89 32.37 17.80 -8.95
C THR A 89 33.63 17.48 -8.18
N SER A 90 34.45 16.59 -8.73
CA SER A 90 35.80 16.37 -8.26
C SER A 90 36.48 17.73 -8.27
N ASP A 91 36.58 18.37 -7.11
CA ASP A 91 37.45 19.52 -6.87
C ASP A 91 38.92 19.03 -6.87
N ASP A 92 39.34 18.37 -7.95
CA ASP A 92 40.73 18.05 -8.26
C ASP A 92 41.39 19.27 -8.92
N ASN A 93 41.34 20.43 -8.23
CA ASN A 93 42.16 21.58 -8.60
C ASN A 93 42.71 22.30 -7.36
N GLN A 94 43.44 21.57 -6.53
CA GLN A 94 44.44 22.14 -5.62
C GLN A 94 45.82 21.61 -6.03
N ASN A 95 46.43 22.27 -7.02
CA ASN A 95 47.86 22.67 -7.05
C ASN A 95 48.27 23.04 -8.48
N MET A 96 47.85 24.22 -8.93
CA MET A 96 48.56 24.94 -9.98
C MET A 96 48.83 26.36 -9.46
N TRP A 97 50.08 26.56 -9.03
CA TRP A 97 50.73 27.79 -8.56
C TRP A 97 50.56 28.18 -7.08
N SER A 98 51.52 27.75 -6.27
CA SER A 98 52.32 28.60 -5.36
C SER A 98 53.57 27.85 -4.91
#